data_AF-A0A2S4WJ78-F1
#
_entry.id   AF-A0A2S4WJ78-F1
#
_cell.length_a   1.000
_cell.length_b   1.000
_cell.length_c   1.000
_cell.angle_alpha   90.00
_cell.angle_beta   90.00
_cell.angle_gamma   90.00
#
_symmetry.space_group_name_H-M   'P 1'
#
loop_
_entity.id
_entity.type
_entity.pdbx_description
1 polymer ?
#
loop_
_entity_poly.entity_id
_entity_poly.type
_entity_poly.pdbx_seq_one_letter_code
_entity_poly.pdbx_strand_id
1 'polypeptide(L)'
;MILFAKCKATEELYQTLFAQMDVHVEAMDYIKKLRIEEDIEEKAEKMKAVYDFVRSVDRLVCYCLGREDLTITEGLESKEIQWAEVKALLNLEDSSSEGLLTTISKLKKERIDHGYPTPATANNLVISTDILGLASENFSLIPSEIHILRKLTDWVAKELPELITLADLYHASGNVWRPEEVLWSDL
;
A
#
# COMPACT_ATOMS: atom_id res chain seq x y z
N MET A 1 50.78 -50.39 3.77
CA MET A 1 50.76 -48.94 3.48
C MET A 1 49.67 -48.49 2.50
N ILE A 2 49.31 -49.27 1.47
CA ILE A 2 48.33 -48.86 0.43
C ILE A 2 46.88 -48.75 0.96
N LEU A 3 46.46 -49.59 1.93
CA LEU A 3 45.12 -49.56 2.52
C LEU A 3 44.85 -48.30 3.37
N PHE A 4 45.84 -47.82 4.14
CA PHE A 4 45.71 -46.62 4.98
C PHE A 4 45.58 -45.34 4.14
N ALA A 5 46.30 -45.26 3.01
CA ALA A 5 46.21 -44.12 2.09
C ALA A 5 44.85 -44.02 1.38
N LYS A 6 44.23 -45.17 1.03
CA LYS A 6 42.87 -45.20 0.47
C LYS A 6 41.82 -44.71 1.46
N CYS A 7 41.94 -45.09 2.74
CA CYS A 7 40.99 -44.68 3.78
C CYS A 7 41.00 -43.16 4.01
N LYS A 8 42.19 -42.55 4.03
CA LYS A 8 42.36 -41.10 4.22
C LYS A 8 41.81 -40.29 3.04
N ALA A 9 42.04 -40.74 1.81
CA ALA A 9 41.54 -40.06 0.62
C ALA A 9 40.00 -40.09 0.52
N THR A 10 39.35 -41.19 0.94
CA THR A 10 37.89 -41.24 1.02
C THR A 10 37.33 -40.30 2.08
N GLU A 11 38.00 -40.14 3.22
CA GLU A 11 37.54 -39.25 4.30
C GLU A 11 37.67 -37.77 3.91
N GLU A 12 38.75 -37.39 3.24
CA GLU A 12 38.93 -36.04 2.66
C GLU A 12 37.85 -35.72 1.60
N LEU A 13 37.48 -36.71 0.77
CA LEU A 13 36.37 -36.58 -0.18
C LEU A 13 35.02 -36.39 0.52
N TYR A 14 34.72 -37.15 1.57
CA TYR A 14 33.49 -36.98 2.34
C TYR A 14 33.42 -35.61 3.01
N GLN A 15 34.50 -35.15 3.63
CA GLN A 15 34.56 -33.82 4.26
C GLN A 15 34.34 -32.70 3.24
N THR A 16 34.94 -32.82 2.05
CA THR A 16 34.75 -31.84 0.96
C THR A 16 33.30 -31.85 0.46
N LEU A 17 32.71 -33.04 0.31
CA LEU A 17 31.31 -33.19 -0.12
C LEU A 17 30.35 -32.58 0.91
N PHE A 18 30.54 -32.85 2.20
CA PHE A 18 29.71 -32.27 3.26
C PHE A 18 29.84 -30.75 3.31
N ALA A 19 31.07 -30.20 3.23
CA ALA A 19 31.27 -28.75 3.19
C ALA A 19 30.58 -28.10 1.97
N GLN A 20 30.59 -28.76 0.80
CA GLN A 20 29.86 -28.28 -0.37
C GLN A 20 28.34 -28.34 -0.18
N MET A 21 27.83 -29.41 0.44
CA MET A 21 26.41 -29.54 0.76
C MET A 21 25.95 -28.46 1.75
N ASP A 22 26.75 -28.16 2.78
CA ASP A 22 26.45 -27.12 3.76
C ASP A 22 26.38 -25.74 3.09
N VAL A 23 27.36 -25.40 2.22
CA VAL A 23 27.33 -24.15 1.44
C VAL A 23 26.11 -24.08 0.52
N HIS A 24 25.70 -25.20 -0.10
CA HIS A 24 24.49 -25.23 -0.92
C HIS A 24 23.21 -25.01 -0.10
N VAL A 25 23.12 -25.57 1.11
CA VAL A 25 21.99 -25.35 2.01
C VAL A 25 21.93 -23.89 2.45
N GLU A 26 23.06 -23.30 2.85
CA GLU A 26 23.15 -21.87 3.21
C GLU A 26 22.74 -20.96 2.05
N ALA A 27 23.21 -21.25 0.83
CA ALA A 27 22.82 -20.50 -0.37
C ALA A 27 21.32 -20.62 -0.67
N MET A 28 20.73 -21.81 -0.52
CA MET A 28 19.29 -22.01 -0.69
C MET A 28 18.48 -21.24 0.35
N ASP A 29 18.91 -21.23 1.61
CA ASP A 29 18.25 -20.47 2.68
C ASP A 29 18.36 -18.96 2.42
N TYR A 30 19.49 -18.48 1.92
CA TYR A 30 19.66 -17.08 1.53
C TYR A 30 18.73 -16.68 0.37
N ILE A 31 18.66 -17.48 -0.70
CA ILE A 31 17.72 -17.25 -1.82
C ILE A 31 16.27 -17.23 -1.34
N LYS A 32 15.91 -18.12 -0.40
CA LYS A 32 14.57 -18.15 0.18
C LYS A 32 14.25 -16.88 0.96
N LYS A 33 15.22 -16.34 1.72
CA LYS A 33 15.06 -15.07 2.43
C LYS A 33 14.86 -13.90 1.46
N LEU A 34 15.67 -13.82 0.40
CA LEU A 34 15.51 -12.77 -0.62
C LEU A 34 14.12 -12.79 -1.26
N ARG A 35 13.59 -13.97 -1.58
CA ARG A 35 12.22 -14.07 -2.12
C ARG A 35 11.16 -13.60 -1.15
N ILE A 36 11.30 -13.92 0.14
CA ILE A 36 10.38 -13.46 1.18
C ILE A 36 10.45 -11.93 1.31
N GLU A 37 11.65 -11.36 1.24
CA GLU A 37 11.86 -9.91 1.28
C GLU A 37 11.23 -9.21 0.06
N GLU A 38 11.44 -9.74 -1.15
CA GLU A 38 10.81 -9.26 -2.38
C GLU A 38 9.28 -9.30 -2.30
N ASP A 39 8.70 -10.42 -1.81
CA ASP A 39 7.25 -10.56 -1.62
C ASP A 39 6.69 -9.54 -0.63
N ILE A 40 7.43 -9.25 0.46
CA ILE A 40 7.04 -8.25 1.46
C ILE A 40 7.12 -6.85 0.88
N GLU A 41 8.17 -6.53 0.12
CA GLU A 41 8.35 -5.23 -0.52
C GLU A 41 7.26 -4.97 -1.56
N GLU A 42 6.97 -5.96 -2.42
CA GLU A 42 5.89 -5.87 -3.40
C GLU A 42 4.53 -5.66 -2.71
N LYS A 43 4.26 -6.42 -1.64
CA LYS A 43 3.05 -6.22 -0.84
C LYS A 43 3.00 -4.83 -0.22
N ALA A 44 4.11 -4.34 0.33
CA ALA A 44 4.18 -3.01 0.92
C ALA A 44 3.88 -1.92 -0.12
N GLU A 45 4.43 -2.03 -1.33
CA GLU A 45 4.14 -1.10 -2.44
C GLU A 45 2.66 -1.06 -2.81
N LYS A 46 2.01 -2.23 -2.91
CA LYS A 46 0.56 -2.33 -3.15
C LYS A 46 -0.26 -1.68 -2.03
N MET A 47 0.12 -1.92 -0.77
CA MET A 47 -0.55 -1.32 0.38
C MET A 47 -0.37 0.20 0.44
N LYS A 48 0.84 0.71 0.13
CA LYS A 48 1.11 2.15 0.02
C LYS A 48 0.22 2.78 -1.04
N ALA A 49 0.05 2.14 -2.19
CA ALA A 49 -0.78 2.67 -3.27
C ALA A 49 -2.26 2.79 -2.88
N VAL A 50 -2.85 1.77 -2.26
CA VAL A 50 -4.25 1.82 -1.79
C VAL A 50 -4.42 2.90 -0.73
N TYR A 51 -3.48 3.02 0.21
CA TYR A 51 -3.54 4.04 1.24
C TYR A 51 -3.40 5.46 0.66
N ASP A 52 -2.46 5.67 -0.26
CA ASP A 52 -2.23 6.98 -0.88
C ASP A 52 -3.40 7.42 -1.78
N PHE A 53 -4.08 6.47 -2.42
CA PHE A 53 -5.36 6.72 -3.09
C PHE A 53 -6.38 7.32 -2.13
N VAL A 54 -6.65 6.64 -1.01
CA VAL A 54 -7.65 7.09 -0.03
C VAL A 54 -7.27 8.43 0.58
N ARG A 55 -5.99 8.63 0.89
CA ARG A 55 -5.44 9.90 1.39
C ARG A 55 -5.62 11.05 0.39
N SER A 56 -5.44 10.76 -0.90
CA SER A 56 -5.62 11.77 -1.95
C SER A 56 -7.08 12.14 -2.13
N VAL A 57 -8.00 11.17 -2.05
CA VAL A 57 -9.45 11.42 -2.06
C VAL A 57 -9.87 12.23 -0.84
N ASP A 58 -9.37 11.89 0.35
CA ASP A 58 -9.64 12.58 1.61
C ASP A 58 -9.35 14.10 1.50
N ARG A 59 -8.19 14.45 0.93
CA ARG A 59 -7.82 15.85 0.66
C ARG A 59 -8.63 16.49 -0.45
N LEU A 60 -8.84 15.77 -1.56
CA LEU A 60 -9.58 16.31 -2.71
C LEU A 60 -11.04 16.64 -2.33
N VAL A 61 -11.66 15.83 -1.47
CA VAL A 61 -12.99 16.10 -0.93
C VAL A 61 -13.01 17.44 -0.17
N CYS A 62 -12.05 17.66 0.73
CA CYS A 62 -11.97 18.91 1.48
C CYS A 62 -11.66 20.12 0.56
N TYR A 63 -10.78 19.95 -0.42
CA TYR A 63 -10.53 20.95 -1.46
C TYR A 63 -11.84 21.34 -2.19
N CYS A 64 -12.63 20.34 -2.63
CA CYS A 64 -13.92 20.58 -3.26
C CYS A 64 -14.96 21.27 -2.34
N LEU A 65 -14.81 21.12 -1.02
CA LEU A 65 -15.61 21.83 0.00
C LEU A 65 -15.02 23.19 0.39
N GLY A 66 -13.97 23.65 -0.29
CA GLY A 66 -13.31 24.94 -0.05
C GLY A 66 -12.45 24.96 1.22
N ARG A 67 -11.86 23.82 1.59
CA ARG A 67 -10.93 23.65 2.72
C ARG A 67 -9.67 22.94 2.24
N GLU A 68 -8.76 23.70 1.63
CA GLU A 68 -7.58 23.15 0.94
C GLU A 68 -6.55 22.52 1.89
N ASP A 69 -6.52 22.96 3.15
CA ASP A 69 -5.53 22.54 4.15
C ASP A 69 -6.00 21.42 5.08
N LEU A 70 -7.20 20.86 4.87
CA LEU A 70 -7.82 19.90 5.79
C LEU A 70 -8.01 18.51 5.17
N THR A 71 -7.99 17.49 6.01
CA THR A 71 -8.57 16.17 5.76
C THR A 71 -10.04 16.11 6.19
N ILE A 72 -10.80 15.11 5.75
CA ILE A 72 -12.20 14.91 6.17
C ILE A 72 -12.25 14.74 7.69
N THR A 73 -11.29 14.03 8.26
CA THR A 73 -11.20 13.81 9.72
C THR A 73 -11.06 15.15 10.45
N GLU A 74 -10.05 15.95 10.09
CA GLU A 74 -9.80 17.25 10.72
C GLU A 74 -10.95 18.24 10.50
N GLY A 75 -11.52 18.26 9.30
CA GLY A 75 -12.66 19.13 8.98
C GLY A 75 -13.91 18.79 9.80
N LEU A 76 -14.19 17.50 10.02
CA LEU A 76 -15.33 17.07 10.83
C LEU A 76 -15.11 17.37 12.32
N GLU A 77 -13.89 17.14 12.83
CA GLU A 77 -13.55 17.39 14.24
C GLU A 77 -13.57 18.90 14.57
N SER A 78 -13.03 19.72 13.68
CA SER A 78 -13.03 21.19 13.78
C SER A 78 -14.39 21.84 13.48
N LYS A 79 -15.33 21.07 12.93
CA LYS A 79 -16.64 21.52 12.44
C LYS A 79 -16.56 22.49 11.26
N GLU A 80 -15.43 22.55 10.57
CA GLU A 80 -15.25 23.36 9.37
C GLU A 80 -15.97 22.80 8.14
N ILE A 81 -16.22 21.48 8.14
CA ILE A 81 -17.12 20.78 7.22
C ILE A 81 -18.14 19.97 8.01
N GLN A 82 -19.30 19.72 7.41
CA GLN A 82 -20.36 18.90 7.97
C GLN A 82 -20.40 17.53 7.28
N TRP A 83 -20.75 16.48 8.03
CA TRP A 83 -20.91 15.14 7.45
C TRP A 83 -21.93 15.11 6.29
N ALA A 84 -22.98 15.93 6.37
CA ALA A 84 -23.96 16.02 5.29
C ALA A 84 -23.35 16.49 3.97
N GLU A 85 -22.35 17.38 4.01
CA GLU A 85 -21.66 17.90 2.82
C GLU A 85 -20.78 16.80 2.20
N VAL A 86 -19.99 16.11 3.04
CA VAL A 86 -19.17 14.96 2.62
C VAL A 86 -20.03 13.85 2.04
N LYS A 87 -21.14 13.52 2.71
CA LYS A 87 -22.09 12.49 2.27
C LYS A 87 -22.73 12.83 0.92
N ALA A 88 -23.11 14.09 0.72
CA ALA A 88 -23.68 14.56 -0.54
C ALA A 88 -22.66 14.52 -1.68
N LEU A 89 -21.43 14.98 -1.44
CA LEU A 89 -20.37 15.02 -2.43
C LEU A 89 -19.96 13.61 -2.89
N LEU A 90 -19.75 12.69 -1.95
CA LEU A 90 -19.33 11.31 -2.22
C LEU A 90 -20.49 10.35 -2.54
N ASN A 91 -21.73 10.83 -2.53
CA ASN A 91 -22.93 10.03 -2.73
C ASN A 91 -23.01 8.77 -1.82
N LEU A 92 -22.78 8.97 -0.53
CA LEU A 92 -22.68 7.93 0.51
C LEU A 92 -24.02 7.67 1.22
N GLU A 93 -25.11 7.44 0.46
CA GLU A 93 -26.50 7.40 0.98
C GLU A 93 -26.70 6.51 2.22
N ASP A 94 -25.99 5.39 2.32
CA ASP A 94 -26.12 4.41 3.42
C ASP A 94 -24.91 4.37 4.38
N SER A 95 -23.92 5.25 4.23
CA SER A 95 -22.72 5.22 5.09
C SER A 95 -22.81 6.24 6.23
N SER A 96 -22.24 5.90 7.38
CA SER A 96 -21.97 6.83 8.47
C SER A 96 -20.59 7.47 8.31
N SER A 97 -20.38 8.64 8.93
CA SER A 97 -19.03 9.24 9.03
C SER A 97 -18.07 8.25 9.68
N GLU A 98 -18.51 7.57 10.73
CA GLU A 98 -17.74 6.55 11.43
C GLU A 98 -17.30 5.41 10.50
N GLY A 99 -18.15 4.98 9.56
CA GLY A 99 -17.79 3.95 8.58
C GLY A 99 -16.63 4.38 7.66
N LEU A 100 -16.71 5.60 7.11
CA LEU A 100 -15.65 6.17 6.28
C LEU A 100 -14.35 6.32 7.08
N LEU A 101 -14.41 6.98 8.24
CA LEU A 101 -13.25 7.24 9.10
C LEU A 101 -12.61 5.94 9.60
N THR A 102 -13.41 4.93 9.95
CA THR A 102 -12.91 3.61 10.34
C THR A 102 -12.19 2.92 9.19
N THR A 103 -12.72 3.00 7.98
CA THR A 103 -12.07 2.44 6.78
C THR A 103 -10.72 3.10 6.54
N ILE A 104 -10.65 4.44 6.57
CA ILE A 104 -9.39 5.20 6.42
C ILE A 104 -8.39 4.82 7.52
N SER A 105 -8.84 4.79 8.77
CA SER A 105 -7.99 4.45 9.93
C SER A 105 -7.43 3.03 9.82
N LYS A 106 -8.25 2.08 9.36
CA LYS A 106 -7.84 0.68 9.19
C LYS A 106 -6.76 0.53 8.12
N LEU A 107 -6.94 1.17 6.96
CA LEU A 107 -5.92 1.20 5.91
C LEU A 107 -4.61 1.84 6.41
N LYS A 108 -4.68 2.93 7.20
CA LYS A 108 -3.51 3.55 7.84
C LYS A 108 -2.78 2.59 8.79
N LYS A 109 -3.52 1.76 9.55
CA LYS A 109 -2.98 0.86 10.58
C LYS A 109 -2.44 -0.45 10.03
N GLU A 110 -3.07 -1.02 9.01
CA GLU A 110 -2.69 -2.32 8.46
C GLU A 110 -1.46 -2.27 7.53
N ARG A 111 -1.12 -1.08 6.99
CA ARG A 111 0.03 -0.94 6.08
C ARG A 111 1.34 -1.41 6.74
N ILE A 112 2.10 -2.21 6.00
CA ILE A 112 3.38 -2.78 6.44
C ILE A 112 4.46 -1.71 6.62
N ASP A 113 4.40 -0.63 5.82
CA ASP A 113 5.39 0.44 5.83
C ASP A 113 4.71 1.81 5.71
N HIS A 114 5.38 2.83 6.23
CA HIS A 114 4.97 4.23 6.13
C HIS A 114 5.70 4.88 4.97
N GLY A 115 4.95 5.30 3.95
CA GLY A 115 5.53 5.96 2.79
C GLY A 115 4.55 6.05 1.64
N TYR A 116 5.07 6.50 0.51
CA TYR A 116 4.33 6.59 -0.75
C TYR A 116 4.74 5.45 -1.67
N PRO A 117 3.83 5.01 -2.55
CA PRO A 117 4.21 4.07 -3.60
C PRO A 117 5.32 4.69 -4.47
N THR A 118 6.16 3.84 -5.03
CA THR A 118 7.19 4.26 -5.97
C THR A 118 6.59 4.98 -7.18
N PRO A 119 7.39 5.84 -7.86
CA PRO A 119 7.05 6.44 -9.14
C PRO A 119 6.43 5.46 -10.15
N ALA A 120 7.04 4.29 -10.28
CA ALA A 120 6.61 3.29 -11.25
C ALA A 120 5.23 2.73 -10.89
N THR A 121 5.00 2.42 -9.60
CA THR A 121 3.70 1.96 -9.11
C THR A 121 2.63 3.03 -9.34
N ALA A 122 2.86 4.27 -8.95
CA ALA A 122 1.87 5.33 -9.03
C ALA A 122 1.44 5.66 -10.48
N ASN A 123 2.38 5.64 -11.43
CA ASN A 123 2.09 5.94 -12.84
C ASN A 123 1.42 4.79 -13.60
N ASN A 124 1.57 3.55 -13.13
CA ASN A 124 1.00 2.38 -13.82
C ASN A 124 -0.34 1.94 -13.24
N LEU A 125 -0.69 2.39 -12.04
CA LEU A 125 -1.89 1.97 -11.34
C LEU A 125 -3.08 2.83 -11.77
N VAL A 126 -4.01 2.21 -12.49
CA VAL A 126 -5.26 2.83 -12.95
C VAL A 126 -6.31 2.68 -11.86
N ILE A 127 -6.84 3.81 -11.40
CA ILE A 127 -7.72 3.85 -10.22
C ILE A 127 -8.98 3.00 -10.41
N SER A 128 -9.61 3.10 -11.58
CA SER A 128 -10.88 2.45 -11.90
C SER A 128 -10.80 0.92 -11.94
N THR A 129 -9.62 0.35 -12.19
CA THR A 129 -9.44 -1.10 -12.35
C THR A 129 -8.70 -1.74 -11.18
N ASP A 130 -7.70 -1.06 -10.62
CA ASP A 130 -6.69 -1.74 -9.81
C ASP A 130 -6.95 -1.62 -8.31
N ILE A 131 -7.45 -0.47 -7.84
CA ILE A 131 -7.53 -0.14 -6.40
C ILE A 131 -8.34 -1.16 -5.60
N LEU A 132 -9.50 -1.57 -6.10
CA LEU A 132 -10.36 -2.52 -5.39
C LEU A 132 -9.75 -3.92 -5.31
N GLY A 133 -9.07 -4.35 -6.37
CA GLY A 133 -8.35 -5.64 -6.38
C GLY A 133 -7.22 -5.62 -5.37
N LEU A 134 -6.36 -4.59 -5.45
CA LEU A 134 -5.24 -4.41 -4.52
C LEU A 134 -5.69 -4.31 -3.06
N ALA A 135 -6.75 -3.57 -2.78
CA ALA A 135 -7.31 -3.46 -1.44
C ALA A 135 -7.78 -4.82 -0.91
N SER A 136 -8.49 -5.59 -1.73
CA SER A 136 -9.04 -6.89 -1.34
C SER A 136 -7.96 -7.97 -1.16
N GLU A 137 -6.87 -7.88 -1.92
CA GLU A 137 -5.75 -8.82 -1.85
C GLU A 137 -4.82 -8.54 -0.67
N ASN A 138 -4.64 -7.26 -0.29
CA ASN A 138 -3.56 -6.86 0.61
C ASN A 138 -4.05 -6.41 2.00
N PHE A 139 -5.34 -6.08 2.16
CA PHE A 139 -5.93 -5.65 3.43
C PHE A 139 -7.03 -6.59 3.90
N SER A 140 -7.23 -6.66 5.22
CA SER A 140 -8.26 -7.50 5.84
C SER A 140 -9.60 -6.77 5.93
N LEU A 141 -10.13 -6.32 4.78
CA LEU A 141 -11.33 -5.48 4.73
C LEU A 141 -12.64 -6.29 4.84
N ILE A 142 -13.61 -5.77 5.58
CA ILE A 142 -14.97 -6.32 5.64
C ILE A 142 -15.82 -5.78 4.48
N PRO A 143 -16.97 -6.42 4.13
CA PRO A 143 -17.77 -6.02 2.96
C PRO A 143 -18.21 -4.54 2.95
N SER A 144 -18.50 -3.95 4.11
CA SER A 144 -18.87 -2.53 4.21
C SER A 144 -17.69 -1.59 3.92
N GLU A 145 -16.47 -1.94 4.30
CA GLU A 145 -15.26 -1.17 4.00
C GLU A 145 -14.91 -1.23 2.51
N ILE A 146 -15.08 -2.42 1.89
CA ILE A 146 -14.94 -2.58 0.43
C ILE A 146 -16.01 -1.74 -0.30
N HIS A 147 -17.23 -1.70 0.22
CA HIS A 147 -18.29 -0.86 -0.35
C HIS A 147 -17.92 0.63 -0.32
N ILE A 148 -17.35 1.11 0.78
CA ILE A 148 -16.87 2.49 0.89
C ILE A 148 -15.77 2.75 -0.14
N LEU A 149 -14.76 1.88 -0.24
CA LEU A 149 -13.70 2.04 -1.24
C LEU A 149 -14.23 2.08 -2.67
N ARG A 150 -15.25 1.27 -2.98
CA ARG A 150 -15.90 1.29 -4.29
C ARG A 150 -16.55 2.65 -4.55
N LYS A 151 -17.26 3.20 -3.56
CA LYS A 151 -17.87 4.54 -3.68
C LYS A 151 -16.83 5.64 -3.91
N LEU A 152 -15.69 5.59 -3.22
CA LEU A 152 -14.59 6.53 -3.45
C LEU A 152 -14.02 6.40 -4.86
N THR A 153 -13.83 5.16 -5.33
CA THR A 153 -13.33 4.86 -6.68
C THR A 153 -14.31 5.35 -7.76
N ASP A 154 -15.60 5.08 -7.58
CA ASP A 154 -16.67 5.51 -8.48
C ASP A 154 -16.81 7.04 -8.52
N TRP A 155 -16.57 7.71 -7.39
CA TRP A 155 -16.57 9.17 -7.32
C TRP A 155 -15.39 9.76 -8.09
N VAL A 156 -14.17 9.26 -7.84
CA VAL A 156 -12.98 9.69 -8.59
C VAL A 156 -13.15 9.47 -10.09
N ALA A 157 -13.69 8.32 -10.51
CA ALA A 157 -13.91 8.01 -11.93
C ALA A 157 -14.98 8.90 -12.60
N LYS A 158 -15.83 9.59 -11.83
CA LYS A 158 -16.78 10.58 -12.36
C LYS A 158 -16.16 11.96 -12.50
N GLU A 159 -15.34 12.33 -11.52
CA GLU A 159 -14.69 13.65 -11.49
C GLU A 159 -13.48 13.72 -12.42
N LEU A 160 -12.86 12.57 -12.72
CA LEU A 160 -11.60 12.49 -13.44
C LEU A 160 -11.68 11.50 -14.64
N PRO A 161 -10.77 11.61 -15.62
CA PRO A 161 -10.80 10.77 -16.83
C PRO A 161 -10.72 9.25 -16.56
N GLU A 162 -11.27 8.45 -17.47
CA GLU A 162 -11.46 6.99 -17.33
C GLU A 162 -10.17 6.17 -17.12
N LEU A 163 -9.01 6.74 -17.48
CA LEU A 163 -7.68 6.14 -17.35
C LEU A 163 -6.80 6.84 -16.31
N ILE A 164 -7.42 7.51 -15.34
CA ILE A 164 -6.66 8.26 -14.35
C ILE A 164 -5.79 7.33 -13.51
N THR A 165 -4.50 7.66 -13.44
CA THR A 165 -3.54 6.95 -12.62
C THR A 165 -3.50 7.50 -11.20
N LEU A 166 -2.88 6.78 -10.27
CA LEU A 166 -2.66 7.29 -8.92
C LEU A 166 -1.81 8.58 -8.93
N ALA A 167 -0.83 8.67 -9.82
CA ALA A 167 -0.01 9.87 -9.98
C ALA A 167 -0.85 11.09 -10.44
N ASP A 168 -1.78 10.90 -11.37
CA ASP A 168 -2.66 11.96 -11.85
C ASP A 168 -3.59 12.49 -10.73
N LEU A 169 -4.15 11.59 -9.90
CA LEU A 169 -4.96 11.97 -8.75
C LEU A 169 -4.15 12.80 -7.75
N TYR A 170 -2.87 12.45 -7.56
CA TYR A 170 -1.97 13.20 -6.70
C TYR A 170 -1.82 14.65 -7.18
N HIS A 171 -1.60 14.85 -8.48
CA HIS A 171 -1.52 16.18 -9.09
C HIS A 171 -2.85 16.95 -8.98
N ALA A 172 -3.98 16.27 -9.13
CA ALA A 172 -5.31 16.87 -8.99
C ALA A 172 -5.60 17.33 -7.54
N SER A 173 -5.02 16.67 -6.54
CA SER A 173 -5.18 17.03 -5.12
C SER A 173 -4.38 18.28 -4.67
N GLY A 174 -3.75 19.00 -5.60
CA GLY A 174 -2.99 20.23 -5.31
C GLY A 174 -1.62 20.03 -4.66
N ASN A 175 -1.15 18.79 -4.52
CA ASN A 175 0.15 18.48 -3.93
C ASN A 175 1.26 18.38 -4.99
N VAL A 176 2.46 18.89 -4.66
CA VAL A 176 3.68 18.64 -5.46
C VAL A 176 4.20 17.25 -5.09
N TRP A 177 4.23 16.32 -6.04
CA TRP A 177 4.68 14.96 -5.80
C TRP A 177 6.19 14.96 -5.49
N ARG A 178 6.52 14.85 -4.21
CA ARG A 178 7.88 14.74 -3.68
C ARG A 178 8.02 13.41 -2.94
N PRO A 179 8.45 12.34 -3.60
CA PRO A 179 8.66 11.04 -2.95
C PRO A 179 9.68 11.10 -1.79
N GLU A 180 10.39 12.22 -1.61
CA GLU A 180 11.45 12.42 -0.61
C GLU A 180 11.03 13.28 0.62
N GLU A 181 9.84 13.91 0.63
CA GLU A 181 9.46 14.85 1.71
C GLU A 181 8.17 14.43 2.42
N VAL A 182 8.27 13.53 3.41
CA VAL A 182 7.58 13.68 4.70
C VAL A 182 8.49 13.11 5.79
N LEU A 183 9.43 13.93 6.25
CA LEU A 183 9.95 13.81 7.61
C LEU A 183 8.77 14.05 8.55
N TRP A 184 8.39 12.99 9.27
CA TRP A 184 7.70 12.97 10.56
C TRP A 184 6.94 14.23 10.96
N SER A 185 5.62 14.14 10.94
CA SER A 185 4.79 14.82 11.91
C SER A 185 3.54 13.98 12.20
N ASP A 186 3.76 12.84 12.86
CA ASP A 186 2.75 12.22 13.74
C ASP A 186 3.39 12.25 15.16
N LEU A 187 3.16 13.37 15.87
CA LEU A 187 2.94 13.38 17.32
C LEU A 187 1.43 13.46 17.52
#